data_AF-A0A2N2LAK1-F1
#
_entry.id   AF-A0A2N2LAK1-F1
#
_cell.length_a   1.000
_cell.length_b   1.000
_cell.length_c   1.000
_cell.angle_alpha   90.00
_cell.angle_beta   90.00
_cell.angle_gamma   90.00
#
_symmetry.space_group_name_H-M   'P 1'
#
loop_
_entity.id
_entity.type
_entity.pdbx_description
1 polymer ?
#
loop_
_entity_poly.entity_id
_entity_poly.type
_entity_poly.pdbx_seq_one_letter_code
_entity_poly.pdbx_strand_id
1 'polypeptide(L)'
;MNFFEKIQALDRRYIYIVVALAIIIPLMIPYNSDNVTTPPTENIYQMIDSFSGREDRAVLLSFYHDASTMPELYPMEVAILRHCFERKIKVFTLTWFPSGAPIIDYAINSVKEEFRDIKPGVDYCNFGYKPQAFAMIIGMGDNIANTMNTDAEGRKLENLPIMNGISNYNEMNLVVEFSGSSAGMTWIMYARPKFGLNVGVGVTAVMAADLYPYLQTGQLVGMLTGLKGASEYEKLVDVFAAYREPGIDYLHNNDAEGNKIIPGRPFSRDVLLDESTKKLINITTQTKATFTPEEYSQFVAKYPDKLEVFESIKTVVDGNVVLDVENKAKLQKELGLIPFEDLERMTRDIKYKFKVARIGMNAQSVAHIMIILFILLGNIGYFIQKAKAGKN
;
A
#
# COMPACT_ATOMS: atom_id res chain seq x y z
N MET A 1 1.97 13.92 49.86
CA MET A 1 2.40 13.86 48.45
C MET A 1 1.25 14.27 47.55
N ASN A 2 1.40 15.38 46.84
CA ASN A 2 0.47 15.73 45.77
C ASN A 2 0.54 14.69 44.65
N PHE A 3 -0.52 14.55 43.85
CA PHE A 3 -0.59 13.64 42.69
C PHE A 3 0.67 13.74 41.79
N PHE A 4 1.17 14.95 41.57
CA PHE A 4 2.38 15.22 40.80
C PHE A 4 3.67 14.67 41.42
N GLU A 5 3.82 14.73 42.74
CA GLU A 5 4.99 14.18 43.45
C GLU A 5 5.01 12.65 43.36
N LYS A 6 3.83 12.00 43.31
CA LYS A 6 3.70 10.55 43.08
C LYS A 6 4.09 10.16 41.65
N ILE A 7 3.68 10.94 40.65
CA ILE A 7 4.05 10.70 39.25
C ILE A 7 5.55 10.90 39.01
N GLN A 8 6.16 11.90 39.63
CA GLN A 8 7.60 12.15 39.47
C GLN A 8 8.47 11.13 40.21
N ALA A 9 7.97 10.56 41.31
CA ALA A 9 8.60 9.45 42.01
C ALA A 9 8.32 8.07 41.37
N LEU A 10 7.55 8.03 40.28
CA LEU A 10 7.22 6.79 39.59
C LEU A 10 8.47 6.19 38.95
N ASP A 11 8.70 4.91 39.20
CA ASP A 11 9.81 4.19 38.58
C ASP A 11 9.63 4.14 37.05
N ARG A 12 10.70 4.43 36.32
CA ARG A 12 10.75 4.40 34.84
C ARG A 12 10.24 3.10 34.22
N ARG A 13 10.32 1.97 34.94
CA ARG A 13 9.80 0.67 34.49
C ARG A 13 8.30 0.71 34.18
N TYR A 14 7.51 1.45 34.96
CA TYR A 14 6.09 1.62 34.68
C TYR A 14 5.85 2.45 33.44
N ILE A 15 6.69 3.45 33.17
CA ILE A 15 6.66 4.23 31.92
C ILE A 15 6.92 3.29 30.73
N TYR A 16 7.94 2.43 30.82
CA TYR A 16 8.23 1.45 29.76
C TYR A 16 7.09 0.47 29.52
N ILE A 17 6.41 0.01 30.57
CA ILE A 17 5.22 -0.85 30.44
C ILE A 17 4.09 -0.09 29.73
N VAL A 18 3.79 1.14 30.13
CA VAL A 18 2.74 1.94 29.48
C VAL A 18 3.09 2.21 28.01
N VAL A 19 4.34 2.52 27.70
CA VAL A 19 4.80 2.70 26.32
C VAL A 19 4.67 1.41 25.51
N ALA A 20 5.08 0.28 26.07
CA ALA A 20 4.93 -1.02 25.41
C ALA A 20 3.45 -1.35 25.16
N LEU A 21 2.57 -1.13 26.13
CA LEU A 21 1.13 -1.35 25.98
C LEU A 21 0.52 -0.41 24.94
N ALA A 22 0.94 0.85 24.88
CA ALA A 22 0.47 1.81 23.88
C ALA A 22 0.83 1.41 22.44
N ILE A 23 1.88 0.59 22.24
CA ILE A 23 2.26 0.03 20.94
C ILE A 23 1.57 -1.32 20.70
N ILE A 24 1.55 -2.21 21.69
CA ILE A 24 1.03 -3.58 21.54
C ILE A 24 -0.50 -3.57 21.38
N ILE A 25 -1.23 -2.78 22.17
CA ILE A 25 -2.69 -2.80 22.17
C ILE A 25 -3.26 -2.43 20.79
N PRO A 26 -2.84 -1.33 20.12
CA PRO A 26 -3.36 -0.99 18.79
C PRO A 26 -2.96 -1.97 17.69
N LEU A 27 -1.86 -2.71 17.85
CA LEU A 27 -1.46 -3.76 16.92
C LEU A 27 -2.33 -5.02 17.06
N MET A 28 -2.70 -5.39 18.29
CA MET A 28 -3.57 -6.55 18.54
C MET A 28 -5.06 -6.23 18.31
N ILE A 29 -5.47 -5.00 18.60
CA ILE A 29 -6.85 -4.54 18.50
C ILE A 29 -6.87 -3.35 17.53
N PRO A 30 -6.83 -3.61 16.21
CA PRO A 30 -6.90 -2.55 15.23
C PRO A 30 -8.26 -1.86 15.32
N TYR A 31 -8.25 -0.54 15.16
CA TYR A 31 -9.45 0.29 15.11
C TYR A 31 -9.54 1.01 13.76
N ASN A 32 -10.73 1.48 13.40
CA ASN A 32 -10.91 2.24 12.17
C ASN A 32 -10.44 3.68 12.39
N SER A 33 -9.30 4.03 11.80
CA SER A 33 -8.81 5.40 11.73
C SER A 33 -9.16 6.01 10.36
N ASP A 34 -9.58 7.27 10.36
CA ASP A 34 -9.81 7.99 9.11
C ASP A 34 -8.49 8.54 8.57
N ASN A 35 -7.77 7.70 7.83
CA ASN A 35 -6.56 8.13 7.12
C ASN A 35 -6.95 8.86 5.84
N VAL A 36 -7.01 10.19 5.90
CA VAL A 36 -7.21 11.04 4.72
C VAL A 36 -5.97 10.98 3.83
N THR A 37 -6.19 10.71 2.55
CA THR A 37 -5.13 10.66 1.54
C THR A 37 -4.68 12.07 1.14
N THR A 38 -3.40 12.20 0.83
CA THR A 38 -2.78 13.47 0.45
C THR A 38 -2.49 13.54 -1.06
N PRO A 39 -2.56 14.74 -1.67
CA PRO A 39 -2.28 14.89 -3.11
C PRO A 39 -0.95 14.28 -3.58
N PRO A 40 0.18 14.39 -2.84
CA PRO A 40 1.45 13.82 -3.29
C PRO A 40 1.42 12.29 -3.43
N THR A 41 0.74 11.58 -2.52
CA THR A 41 0.54 10.13 -2.60
C THR A 41 -0.44 9.78 -3.73
N GLU A 42 -1.54 10.53 -3.82
CA GLU A 42 -2.57 10.34 -4.86
C GLU A 42 -2.01 10.53 -6.26
N ASN A 43 -1.06 11.46 -6.45
CA ASN A 43 -0.42 11.70 -7.75
C ASN A 43 0.43 10.51 -8.19
N ILE A 44 1.19 9.89 -7.27
CA ILE A 44 1.95 8.67 -7.60
C ILE A 44 0.98 7.55 -7.95
N TYR A 45 -0.07 7.36 -7.14
CA TYR A 45 -1.09 6.34 -7.40
C TYR A 45 -1.69 6.53 -8.80
N GLN A 46 -2.17 7.72 -9.12
CA GLN A 46 -2.80 8.02 -10.41
C GLN A 46 -1.84 7.86 -11.59
N MET A 47 -0.57 8.28 -11.44
CA MET A 47 0.43 8.09 -12.49
C MET A 47 0.65 6.60 -12.78
N ILE A 48 0.84 5.78 -11.73
CA ILE A 48 0.99 4.33 -11.90
C ILE A 48 -0.29 3.74 -12.49
N ASP A 49 -1.46 4.10 -11.95
CA ASP A 49 -2.75 3.57 -12.39
C ASP A 49 -3.04 3.88 -13.87
N SER A 50 -2.57 5.03 -14.37
CA SER A 50 -2.71 5.43 -15.77
C SER A 50 -1.96 4.52 -16.77
N PHE A 51 -1.07 3.66 -16.27
CA PHE A 51 -0.34 2.69 -17.09
C PHE A 51 -1.10 1.36 -17.21
N SER A 52 -2.19 1.18 -16.47
CA SER A 52 -2.99 -0.04 -16.54
C SER A 52 -3.52 -0.28 -17.95
N GLY A 53 -3.43 -1.53 -18.41
CA GLY A 53 -3.86 -1.93 -19.75
C GLY A 53 -2.90 -1.55 -20.87
N ARG A 54 -1.82 -0.81 -20.60
CA ARG A 54 -0.85 -0.37 -21.61
C ARG A 54 0.36 -1.29 -21.67
N GLU A 55 0.74 -1.72 -22.87
CA GLU A 55 1.92 -2.55 -23.08
C GLU A 55 3.21 -1.73 -23.31
N ASP A 56 3.04 -0.46 -23.69
CA ASP A 56 4.08 0.54 -23.96
C ASP A 56 4.46 1.36 -22.71
N ARG A 57 4.09 0.89 -21.53
CA ARG A 57 4.38 1.56 -20.25
C ARG A 57 4.91 0.59 -19.22
N ALA A 58 5.87 1.07 -18.42
CA ALA A 58 6.42 0.34 -17.29
C ALA A 58 6.84 1.30 -16.16
N VAL A 59 6.88 0.76 -14.94
CA VAL A 59 7.34 1.45 -13.74
C VAL A 59 8.67 0.86 -13.30
N LEU A 60 9.61 1.71 -12.90
CA LEU A 60 10.84 1.32 -12.22
C LEU A 60 10.76 1.65 -10.73
N LEU A 61 11.00 0.66 -9.87
CA LEU A 61 11.15 0.86 -8.44
C LEU A 61 12.64 0.76 -8.07
N SER A 62 13.18 1.86 -7.52
CA SER A 62 14.56 1.94 -7.07
C SER A 62 14.60 1.79 -5.54
N PHE A 63 15.06 0.62 -5.07
CA PHE A 63 15.15 0.30 -3.65
C PHE A 63 16.48 0.84 -3.12
N TYR A 64 16.49 2.07 -2.58
CA TYR A 64 17.71 2.77 -2.16
C TYR A 64 17.79 2.95 -0.65
N HIS A 65 17.67 1.83 0.06
CA HIS A 65 17.70 1.77 1.51
C HIS A 65 18.19 0.40 2.04
N ASP A 66 18.27 0.28 3.36
CA ASP A 66 18.64 -0.94 4.07
C ASP A 66 17.61 -1.30 5.15
N ALA A 67 17.92 -2.33 5.94
CA ALA A 67 17.05 -2.86 6.98
C ALA A 67 16.66 -1.84 8.06
N SER A 68 17.48 -0.81 8.31
CA SER A 68 17.21 0.18 9.36
C SER A 68 16.00 1.08 9.06
N THR A 69 15.68 1.26 7.78
CA THR A 69 14.61 2.15 7.29
C THR A 69 13.46 1.39 6.63
N MET A 70 13.57 0.06 6.53
CA MET A 70 12.51 -0.83 6.07
C MET A 70 11.15 -0.59 6.76
N PRO A 71 11.05 -0.34 8.08
CA PRO A 71 9.75 -0.18 8.73
C PRO A 71 8.86 0.93 8.12
N GLU A 72 9.46 1.95 7.50
CA GLU A 72 8.72 3.01 6.81
C GLU A 72 8.64 2.80 5.30
N LEU A 73 9.71 2.30 4.67
CA LEU A 73 9.83 2.24 3.21
C LEU A 73 9.27 0.96 2.60
N TYR A 74 9.55 -0.19 3.21
CA TYR A 74 9.16 -1.50 2.70
C TYR A 74 7.63 -1.63 2.49
N PRO A 75 6.76 -1.13 3.40
CA PRO A 75 5.32 -1.15 3.15
C PRO A 75 4.89 -0.35 1.90
N MET A 76 5.61 0.72 1.53
CA MET A 76 5.33 1.48 0.30
C MET A 76 5.64 0.64 -0.94
N GLU A 77 6.79 -0.02 -0.94
CA GLU A 77 7.28 -0.86 -2.04
C GLU A 77 6.33 -2.02 -2.30
N VAL A 78 5.94 -2.71 -1.23
CA VAL A 78 4.97 -3.81 -1.29
C VAL A 78 3.61 -3.31 -1.78
N ALA A 79 3.13 -2.16 -1.30
CA ALA A 79 1.85 -1.60 -1.75
C ALA A 79 1.86 -1.22 -3.24
N ILE A 80 2.98 -0.66 -3.74
CA ILE A 80 3.15 -0.33 -5.16
C ILE A 80 3.28 -1.59 -6.02
N LEU A 81 4.04 -2.60 -5.57
CA LEU A 81 4.10 -3.90 -6.27
C LEU A 81 2.72 -4.55 -6.39
N ARG A 82 1.94 -4.56 -5.30
CA ARG A 82 0.55 -5.04 -5.31
C ARG A 82 -0.30 -4.26 -6.31
N HIS A 83 -0.17 -2.93 -6.34
CA HIS A 83 -0.87 -2.09 -7.31
C HIS A 83 -0.54 -2.51 -8.74
N CYS A 84 0.75 -2.60 -9.07
CA CYS A 84 1.19 -2.99 -10.40
C CYS A 84 0.65 -4.36 -10.80
N PHE A 85 0.67 -5.35 -9.91
CA PHE A 85 0.17 -6.69 -10.23
C PHE A 85 -1.36 -6.76 -10.33
N GLU A 86 -2.11 -6.09 -9.46
CA GLU A 86 -3.57 -5.99 -9.59
C GLU A 86 -3.96 -5.39 -10.95
N ARG A 87 -3.23 -4.37 -11.39
CA ARG A 87 -3.51 -3.61 -12.62
C ARG A 87 -2.76 -4.12 -13.85
N LYS A 88 -2.07 -5.26 -13.73
CA LYS A 88 -1.27 -5.91 -14.79
C LYS A 88 -0.27 -4.96 -15.46
N ILE A 89 0.39 -4.12 -14.65
CA ILE A 89 1.41 -3.15 -15.06
C ILE A 89 2.79 -3.80 -14.95
N LYS A 90 3.59 -3.70 -16.02
CA LYS A 90 4.98 -4.17 -16.03
C LYS A 90 5.81 -3.38 -15.02
N VAL A 91 6.49 -4.08 -14.11
CA VAL A 91 7.31 -3.46 -13.06
C VAL A 91 8.75 -3.95 -13.11
N PHE A 92 9.67 -3.00 -13.06
CA PHE A 92 11.10 -3.24 -12.99
C PHE A 92 11.60 -2.82 -11.62
N THR A 93 12.61 -3.52 -11.11
CA THR A 93 13.21 -3.20 -9.81
C THR A 93 14.72 -3.16 -9.94
N LEU A 94 15.37 -2.28 -9.18
CA LEU A 94 16.82 -2.23 -9.04
C LEU A 94 17.20 -1.68 -7.68
N THR A 95 18.48 -1.77 -7.36
CA THR A 95 19.08 -1.03 -6.25
C THR A 95 20.47 -0.52 -6.62
N TRP A 96 20.80 0.64 -6.07
CA TRP A 96 22.15 1.19 -6.07
C TRP A 96 22.97 0.80 -4.84
N PHE A 97 22.41 -0.01 -3.94
CA PHE A 97 23.09 -0.51 -2.76
C PHE A 97 23.11 -2.03 -2.71
N PRO A 98 24.24 -2.67 -2.36
CA PRO A 98 24.29 -4.12 -2.20
C PRO A 98 23.26 -4.66 -1.21
N SER A 99 22.99 -3.93 -0.12
CA SER A 99 22.01 -4.29 0.91
C SER A 99 20.56 -4.24 0.44
N GLY A 100 20.24 -3.51 -0.63
CA GLY A 100 18.89 -3.41 -1.16
C GLY A 100 18.47 -4.64 -1.97
N ALA A 101 19.42 -5.40 -2.53
CA ALA A 101 19.12 -6.54 -3.39
C ALA A 101 18.29 -7.62 -2.69
N PRO A 102 18.65 -8.10 -1.47
CA PRO A 102 17.80 -9.05 -0.74
C PRO A 102 16.44 -8.46 -0.33
N ILE A 103 16.33 -7.12 -0.19
CA ILE A 103 15.05 -6.46 0.13
C ILE A 103 14.10 -6.51 -1.07
N ILE A 104 14.61 -6.29 -2.29
CA ILE A 104 13.82 -6.44 -3.52
C ILE A 104 13.26 -7.87 -3.62
N ASP A 105 14.12 -8.87 -3.44
CA ASP A 105 13.70 -10.27 -3.52
C ASP A 105 12.66 -10.59 -2.43
N TYR A 106 12.84 -10.05 -1.22
CA TYR A 106 11.86 -10.20 -0.15
C TYR A 106 10.52 -9.55 -0.47
N ALA A 107 10.52 -8.33 -1.02
CA ALA A 107 9.31 -7.61 -1.43
C ALA A 107 8.56 -8.35 -2.54
N ILE A 108 9.27 -8.75 -3.59
CA ILE A 108 8.69 -9.50 -4.72
C ILE A 108 8.12 -10.83 -4.24
N ASN A 109 8.86 -11.60 -3.44
CA ASN A 109 8.39 -12.91 -2.96
C ASN A 109 7.18 -12.78 -2.04
N SER A 110 7.16 -11.78 -1.15
CA SER A 110 6.01 -11.51 -0.28
C SER A 110 4.74 -11.24 -1.09
N VAL A 111 4.85 -10.48 -2.18
CA VAL A 111 3.70 -10.18 -3.03
C VAL A 111 3.35 -11.37 -3.93
N LYS A 112 4.31 -12.14 -4.45
CA LYS A 112 4.05 -13.32 -5.30
C LYS A 112 3.22 -14.40 -4.62
N GLU A 113 3.31 -14.54 -3.30
CA GLU A 113 2.44 -15.45 -2.55
C GLU A 113 0.94 -15.10 -2.71
N GLU A 114 0.65 -13.81 -2.90
CA GLU A 114 -0.68 -13.25 -3.10
C GLU A 114 -1.13 -13.24 -4.57
N PHE A 115 -0.18 -13.31 -5.51
CA PHE A 115 -0.38 -13.23 -6.96
C PHE A 115 0.40 -14.34 -7.69
N ARG A 116 -0.09 -15.57 -7.57
CA ARG A 116 0.61 -16.77 -8.06
C ARG A 116 0.77 -16.84 -9.58
N ASP A 117 -0.04 -16.09 -10.32
CA ASP A 117 -0.03 -16.10 -11.79
C ASP A 117 1.04 -15.19 -12.40
N ILE A 118 1.69 -14.35 -11.57
CA ILE A 118 2.72 -13.39 -11.98
C ILE A 118 4.04 -14.11 -12.26
N LYS A 119 4.62 -13.85 -13.44
CA LYS A 119 5.80 -14.55 -13.96
C LYS A 119 7.01 -13.61 -14.09
N PRO A 120 8.20 -14.06 -13.63
CA PRO A 120 9.42 -13.30 -13.80
C PRO A 120 9.82 -13.23 -15.28
N GLY A 121 10.32 -12.07 -15.72
CA GLY A 121 10.66 -11.81 -17.12
C GLY A 121 9.46 -11.55 -18.04
N VAL A 122 8.24 -11.60 -17.52
CA VAL A 122 7.00 -11.29 -18.26
C VAL A 122 6.27 -10.11 -17.60
N ASP A 123 5.95 -10.24 -16.32
CA ASP A 123 5.19 -9.24 -15.56
C ASP A 123 6.11 -8.34 -14.72
N TYR A 124 7.23 -8.89 -14.25
CA TYR A 124 8.25 -8.13 -13.54
C TYR A 124 9.67 -8.54 -13.92
N CYS A 125 10.63 -7.63 -13.72
CA CYS A 125 12.04 -7.90 -13.90
C CYS A 125 12.87 -7.21 -12.80
N ASN A 126 13.67 -8.01 -12.06
CA ASN A 126 14.60 -7.50 -11.07
C ASN A 126 16.00 -7.38 -11.68
N PHE A 127 16.53 -6.17 -11.85
CA PHE A 127 17.90 -5.96 -12.29
C PHE A 127 18.93 -6.25 -11.18
N GLY A 128 18.50 -6.29 -9.92
CA GLY A 128 19.34 -6.49 -8.75
C GLY A 128 20.18 -5.26 -8.43
N TYR A 129 21.29 -5.50 -7.73
CA TYR A 129 22.27 -4.45 -7.45
C TYR A 129 23.06 -4.09 -8.72
N LYS A 130 23.12 -2.79 -9.02
CA LYS A 130 23.96 -2.26 -10.10
C LYS A 130 24.90 -1.18 -9.53
N PRO A 131 26.22 -1.29 -9.79
CA PRO A 131 27.15 -0.23 -9.42
C PRO A 131 27.02 0.96 -10.40
N GLN A 132 27.66 2.08 -10.06
CA GLN A 132 27.79 3.24 -10.96
C GLN A 132 26.44 3.85 -11.41
N ALA A 133 25.57 4.16 -10.44
CA ALA A 133 24.21 4.67 -10.68
C ALA A 133 24.12 5.75 -11.78
N PHE A 134 25.00 6.75 -11.76
CA PHE A 134 25.00 7.81 -12.78
C PHE A 134 25.14 7.29 -14.22
N ALA A 135 26.13 6.43 -14.48
CA ALA A 135 26.36 5.88 -15.83
C ALA A 135 25.19 4.98 -16.26
N MET A 136 24.68 4.16 -15.34
CA MET A 136 23.54 3.28 -15.60
C MET A 136 22.26 4.07 -15.93
N ILE A 137 21.99 5.15 -15.19
CA ILE A 137 20.85 6.02 -15.42
C ILE A 137 20.94 6.69 -16.79
N ILE A 138 22.12 7.19 -17.17
CA ILE A 138 22.29 7.80 -18.50
C ILE A 138 22.12 6.74 -19.60
N GLY A 139 22.74 5.56 -19.47
CA GLY A 139 22.68 4.51 -20.48
C GLY A 139 21.27 3.95 -20.68
N MET A 140 20.51 3.76 -19.60
CA MET A 140 19.12 3.29 -19.67
C MET A 140 18.21 4.26 -20.42
N GLY A 141 18.52 5.56 -20.43
CA GLY A 141 17.79 6.53 -21.24
C GLY A 141 18.01 6.36 -22.74
N ASP A 142 19.13 5.76 -23.15
CA ASP A 142 19.39 5.41 -24.55
C ASP A 142 18.81 4.02 -24.87
N ASN A 143 19.21 2.99 -24.11
CA ASN A 143 18.68 1.63 -24.22
C ASN A 143 18.89 0.81 -22.92
N ILE A 144 17.80 0.31 -22.34
CA ILE A 144 17.80 -0.44 -21.07
C ILE A 144 18.45 -1.80 -21.22
N ALA A 145 18.10 -2.57 -22.25
CA ALA A 145 18.60 -3.94 -22.42
C ALA A 145 20.13 -3.97 -22.58
N ASN A 146 20.68 -3.07 -23.39
CA ASN A 146 22.12 -2.93 -23.62
C ASN A 146 22.86 -2.45 -22.37
N THR A 147 22.25 -1.56 -21.59
CA THR A 147 22.87 -1.00 -20.38
C THR A 147 22.90 -2.00 -19.24
N MET A 148 21.77 -2.66 -18.98
CA MET A 148 21.64 -3.57 -17.85
C MET A 148 22.16 -4.99 -18.16
N ASN A 149 22.16 -5.39 -19.45
CA ASN A 149 22.59 -6.67 -20.03
C ASN A 149 21.80 -7.89 -19.54
N THR A 150 21.83 -8.15 -18.24
CA THR A 150 21.14 -9.25 -17.57
C THR A 150 20.35 -8.76 -16.37
N ASP A 151 19.31 -9.51 -16.03
CA ASP A 151 18.62 -9.37 -14.76
C ASP A 151 19.39 -10.05 -13.61
N ALA A 152 18.82 -10.02 -12.40
CA ALA A 152 19.41 -10.58 -11.18
C ALA A 152 19.52 -12.12 -11.22
N GLU A 153 18.70 -12.78 -12.02
CA GLU A 153 18.72 -14.24 -12.22
C GLU A 153 19.73 -14.66 -13.33
N GLY A 154 20.41 -13.69 -13.96
CA GLY A 154 21.38 -13.92 -15.03
C GLY A 154 20.75 -14.12 -16.41
N ARG A 155 19.45 -13.88 -16.57
CA ARG A 155 18.76 -13.94 -17.87
C ARG A 155 19.13 -12.71 -18.68
N LYS A 156 19.42 -12.90 -19.96
CA LYS A 156 19.67 -11.80 -20.90
C LYS A 156 18.39 -11.00 -21.14
N LEU A 157 18.45 -9.69 -20.90
CA LEU A 157 17.27 -8.83 -20.99
C LEU A 157 16.67 -8.76 -22.38
N GLU A 158 17.51 -8.74 -23.42
CA GLU A 158 17.09 -8.74 -24.83
C GLU A 158 16.13 -9.89 -25.19
N ASN A 159 16.17 -11.00 -24.44
CA ASN A 159 15.35 -12.18 -24.69
C ASN A 159 14.10 -12.25 -23.80
N LEU A 160 13.94 -11.32 -22.84
CA LEU A 160 12.82 -11.36 -21.91
C LEU A 160 11.56 -10.75 -22.53
N PRO A 161 10.41 -11.44 -22.47
CA PRO A 161 9.14 -10.92 -22.99
C PRO A 161 8.73 -9.55 -22.43
N ILE A 162 9.08 -9.24 -21.18
CA ILE A 162 8.77 -7.94 -20.56
C ILE A 162 9.42 -6.75 -21.28
N MET A 163 10.54 -6.97 -21.98
CA MET A 163 11.24 -5.93 -22.76
C MET A 163 10.53 -5.61 -24.09
N ASN A 164 9.55 -6.42 -24.52
CA ASN A 164 8.78 -6.12 -25.71
C ASN A 164 8.03 -4.80 -25.53
N GLY A 165 8.35 -3.83 -26.38
CA GLY A 165 7.79 -2.48 -26.32
C GLY A 165 8.36 -1.61 -25.20
N ILE A 166 9.46 -2.03 -24.52
CA ILE A 166 10.14 -1.23 -23.48
C ILE A 166 11.62 -1.12 -23.85
N SER A 167 12.04 0.02 -24.40
CA SER A 167 13.44 0.22 -24.83
C SER A 167 14.19 1.17 -23.91
N ASN A 168 13.55 2.26 -23.47
CA ASN A 168 14.16 3.29 -22.63
C ASN A 168 13.11 4.01 -21.76
N TYR A 169 13.44 5.21 -21.26
CA TYR A 169 12.56 6.01 -20.39
C TYR A 169 11.32 6.59 -21.08
N ASN A 170 11.20 6.52 -22.40
CA ASN A 170 9.96 6.85 -23.09
C ASN A 170 8.83 5.88 -22.69
N GLU A 171 9.15 4.60 -22.53
CA GLU A 171 8.18 3.57 -22.15
C GLU A 171 8.27 3.24 -20.65
N MET A 172 9.48 3.11 -20.10
CA MET A 172 9.71 3.06 -18.65
C MET A 172 9.61 4.48 -18.07
N ASN A 173 8.42 5.06 -18.14
CA ASN A 173 8.24 6.50 -18.01
C ASN A 173 8.05 7.01 -16.57
N LEU A 174 8.16 6.13 -15.57
CA LEU A 174 8.14 6.49 -14.16
C LEU A 174 9.21 5.71 -13.40
N VAL A 175 10.00 6.43 -12.61
CA VAL A 175 10.79 5.84 -11.51
C VAL A 175 10.22 6.29 -10.17
N VAL A 176 10.08 5.36 -9.22
CA VAL A 176 9.82 5.65 -7.81
C VAL A 176 11.01 5.17 -7.00
N GLU A 177 11.74 6.09 -6.37
CA GLU A 177 12.90 5.75 -5.54
C GLU A 177 12.58 5.82 -4.05
N PHE A 178 12.92 4.76 -3.33
CA PHE A 178 12.68 4.61 -1.90
C PHE A 178 13.99 4.80 -1.13
N SER A 179 14.08 5.83 -0.30
CA SER A 179 15.29 6.06 0.49
C SER A 179 15.03 6.69 1.85
N GLY A 180 15.88 6.36 2.82
CA GLY A 180 15.94 6.97 4.14
C GLY A 180 17.12 7.92 4.34
N SER A 181 17.87 8.24 3.27
CA SER A 181 19.01 9.18 3.34
C SER A 181 19.04 10.22 2.22
N SER A 182 18.89 9.81 0.95
CA SER A 182 18.85 10.70 -0.22
C SER A 182 17.99 10.05 -1.29
N ALA A 183 16.92 10.72 -1.74
CA ALA A 183 15.99 10.14 -2.71
C ALA A 183 15.83 11.03 -3.94
N GLY A 184 15.80 10.42 -5.12
CA GLY A 184 15.40 11.04 -6.37
C GLY A 184 16.47 11.90 -7.06
N MET A 185 17.54 12.31 -6.36
CA MET A 185 18.44 13.37 -6.83
C MET A 185 19.08 13.08 -8.19
N THR A 186 19.64 11.89 -8.40
CA THR A 186 20.27 11.52 -9.68
C THR A 186 19.22 11.47 -10.81
N TRP A 187 18.01 11.01 -10.52
CA TRP A 187 16.90 10.96 -11.47
C TRP A 187 16.42 12.35 -11.87
N ILE A 188 16.25 13.23 -10.88
CA ILE A 188 15.81 14.63 -11.07
C ILE A 188 16.85 15.43 -11.85
N MET A 189 18.13 15.26 -11.54
CA MET A 189 19.22 16.06 -12.13
C MET A 189 19.58 15.63 -13.55
N TYR A 190 19.42 14.34 -13.89
CA TYR A 190 19.94 13.79 -15.14
C TYR A 190 18.86 13.14 -16.01
N ALA A 191 18.10 12.18 -15.46
CA ALA A 191 17.14 11.42 -16.26
C ALA A 191 15.95 12.27 -16.71
N ARG A 192 15.36 13.02 -15.77
CA ARG A 192 14.21 13.89 -16.04
C ARG A 192 14.51 14.98 -17.09
N PRO A 193 15.54 15.83 -16.95
CA PRO A 193 15.78 16.90 -17.91
C PRO A 193 16.26 16.40 -19.27
N LYS A 194 16.98 15.27 -19.33
CA LYS A 194 17.49 14.73 -20.60
C LYS A 194 16.45 13.89 -21.35
N PHE A 195 15.67 13.07 -20.65
CA PHE A 195 14.80 12.06 -21.26
C PHE A 195 13.30 12.23 -20.93
N GLY A 196 12.93 13.22 -20.10
CA GLY A 196 11.53 13.43 -19.71
C GLY A 196 10.98 12.38 -18.74
N LEU A 197 11.84 11.60 -18.06
CA LEU A 197 11.43 10.59 -17.09
C LEU A 197 10.67 11.23 -15.92
N ASN A 198 9.49 10.71 -15.59
CA ASN A 198 8.80 11.11 -14.37
C ASN A 198 9.48 10.50 -13.14
N VAL A 199 9.58 11.29 -12.08
CA VAL A 199 10.23 10.88 -10.83
C VAL A 199 9.24 11.02 -9.69
N GLY A 200 8.99 9.93 -8.98
CA GLY A 200 8.36 9.89 -7.66
C GLY A 200 9.36 9.39 -6.62
N VAL A 201 9.05 9.61 -5.35
CA VAL A 201 9.90 9.19 -4.24
C VAL A 201 9.08 8.63 -3.09
N GLY A 202 9.59 7.62 -2.41
CA GLY A 202 9.14 7.18 -1.09
C GLY A 202 10.23 7.46 -0.07
N VAL A 203 9.93 8.20 0.99
CA VAL A 203 10.95 8.60 1.97
C VAL A 203 10.48 8.38 3.40
N THR A 204 11.44 8.25 4.32
CA THR A 204 11.14 8.26 5.76
C THR A 204 10.50 9.59 6.16
N ALA A 205 9.71 9.61 7.23
CA ALA A 205 8.99 10.82 7.64
C ALA A 205 9.92 12.02 7.87
N VAL A 206 11.13 11.78 8.38
CA VAL A 206 12.13 12.82 8.68
C VAL A 206 12.73 13.49 7.44
N MET A 207 12.69 12.82 6.28
CA MET A 207 13.24 13.34 5.02
C MET A 207 12.26 14.18 4.21
N ALA A 208 10.97 14.15 4.53
CA ALA A 208 9.94 14.79 3.70
C ALA A 208 10.21 16.28 3.47
N ALA A 209 10.73 16.96 4.49
CA ALA A 209 11.07 18.39 4.46
C ALA A 209 11.99 18.73 3.29
N ASP A 210 13.00 17.90 3.04
CA ASP A 210 14.04 18.16 2.03
C ASP A 210 13.51 18.02 0.60
N LEU A 211 12.40 17.31 0.41
CA LEU A 211 11.86 17.01 -0.92
C LEU A 211 10.67 17.88 -1.34
N TYR A 212 10.05 18.61 -0.40
CA TYR A 212 8.98 19.56 -0.73
C TYR A 212 9.35 20.59 -1.81
N PRO A 213 10.56 21.19 -1.82
CA PRO A 213 10.92 22.12 -2.90
C PRO A 213 10.80 21.49 -4.29
N TYR A 214 11.23 20.24 -4.48
CA TYR A 214 11.16 19.54 -5.77
C TYR A 214 9.73 19.12 -6.13
N LEU A 215 8.90 18.85 -5.13
CA LEU A 215 7.49 18.58 -5.33
C LEU A 215 6.74 19.86 -5.76
N GLN A 216 7.03 20.99 -5.14
CA GLN A 216 6.41 22.28 -5.44
C GLN A 216 6.80 22.80 -6.83
N THR A 217 8.01 22.53 -7.30
CA THR A 217 8.47 22.89 -8.65
C THR A 217 8.00 21.90 -9.73
N GLY A 218 7.32 20.81 -9.35
CA GLY A 218 6.89 19.75 -10.28
C GLY A 218 8.04 18.87 -10.80
N GLN A 219 9.23 18.98 -10.21
CA GLN A 219 10.35 18.07 -10.50
C GLN A 219 10.08 16.65 -10.02
N LEU A 220 9.31 16.52 -8.94
CA LEU A 220 8.70 15.27 -8.49
C LEU A 220 7.21 15.25 -8.86
N VAL A 221 6.72 14.14 -9.41
CA VAL A 221 5.28 13.93 -9.69
C VAL A 221 4.51 13.75 -8.39
N GLY A 222 5.13 13.14 -7.39
CA GLY A 222 4.56 12.97 -6.07
C GLY A 222 5.56 12.38 -5.08
N MET A 223 5.11 12.14 -3.85
CA MET A 223 5.93 11.63 -2.77
C MET A 223 5.08 10.82 -1.78
N LEU A 224 5.57 9.66 -1.35
CA LEU A 224 5.09 8.94 -0.17
C LEU A 224 5.98 9.28 1.03
N THR A 225 5.37 9.60 2.17
CA THR A 225 6.11 10.01 3.37
C THR A 225 5.82 9.10 4.56
N GLY A 226 6.86 8.39 4.98
CA GLY A 226 6.85 7.47 6.10
C GLY A 226 5.76 6.40 6.01
N LEU A 227 5.47 5.78 7.14
CA LEU A 227 4.40 4.76 7.21
C LEU A 227 3.02 5.35 6.84
N LYS A 228 2.81 6.65 7.05
CA LYS A 228 1.59 7.36 6.64
C LYS A 228 1.38 7.27 5.13
N GLY A 229 2.40 7.58 4.32
CA GLY A 229 2.34 7.49 2.86
C GLY A 229 2.02 6.07 2.38
N ALA A 230 2.64 5.06 2.99
CA ALA A 230 2.32 3.66 2.71
C ALA A 230 0.85 3.33 3.02
N SER A 231 0.34 3.79 4.16
CA SER A 231 -1.05 3.54 4.57
C SER A 231 -2.08 4.22 3.66
N GLU A 232 -1.78 5.43 3.18
CA GLU A 232 -2.59 6.14 2.20
C GLU A 232 -2.60 5.38 0.87
N TYR A 233 -1.44 4.92 0.41
CA TYR A 233 -1.33 4.18 -0.84
C TYR A 233 -2.04 2.83 -0.78
N GLU A 234 -1.91 2.07 0.32
CA GLU A 234 -2.68 0.84 0.55
C GLU A 234 -4.19 1.10 0.44
N LYS A 235 -4.69 2.19 1.05
CA LYS A 235 -6.10 2.59 0.96
C LYS A 235 -6.50 2.86 -0.50
N LEU A 236 -5.65 3.54 -1.29
CA LEU A 236 -5.94 3.80 -2.70
C LEU A 236 -5.97 2.52 -3.54
N VAL A 237 -4.98 1.65 -3.38
CA VAL A 237 -4.92 0.36 -4.10
C VAL A 237 -6.14 -0.48 -3.81
N ASP A 238 -6.54 -0.57 -2.55
CA ASP A 238 -7.70 -1.33 -2.13
C ASP A 238 -9.01 -0.82 -2.77
N VAL A 239 -9.22 0.50 -2.69
CA VAL A 239 -10.44 1.18 -3.15
C VAL A 239 -10.56 1.22 -4.68
N PHE A 240 -9.44 1.36 -5.39
CA PHE A 240 -9.45 1.71 -6.81
C PHE A 240 -8.82 0.63 -7.70
N ALA A 241 -7.84 -0.14 -7.24
CA ALA A 241 -7.21 -1.19 -8.06
C ALA A 241 -7.72 -2.60 -7.72
N ALA A 242 -7.88 -2.89 -6.43
CA ALA A 242 -8.29 -4.20 -5.95
C ALA A 242 -9.81 -4.39 -5.96
N TYR A 243 -10.58 -3.30 -5.96
CA TYR A 243 -12.04 -3.35 -6.01
C TYR A 243 -12.52 -4.16 -7.21
N ARG A 244 -13.44 -5.10 -6.96
CA ARG A 244 -14.09 -5.93 -7.98
C ARG A 244 -15.57 -5.61 -7.96
N GLU A 245 -16.11 -5.17 -9.10
CA GLU A 245 -17.53 -4.83 -9.19
C GLU A 245 -18.39 -6.10 -9.13
N PRO A 246 -19.45 -6.13 -8.30
CA PRO A 246 -20.32 -7.30 -8.22
C PRO A 246 -20.96 -7.63 -9.57
N GLY A 247 -20.85 -8.89 -9.99
CA GLY A 247 -21.43 -9.37 -11.25
C GLY A 247 -20.49 -9.33 -12.46
N ILE A 248 -19.27 -8.79 -12.33
CA ILE A 248 -18.22 -8.94 -13.34
C ILE A 248 -17.37 -10.17 -13.01
N ASP A 249 -17.23 -11.08 -13.97
CA ASP A 249 -16.33 -12.22 -13.85
C ASP A 249 -14.91 -11.84 -14.31
N TYR A 250 -14.04 -11.62 -13.34
CA TYR A 250 -12.62 -11.28 -13.57
C TYR A 250 -11.72 -12.49 -13.85
N LEU A 251 -12.26 -13.72 -13.89
CA LEU A 251 -11.52 -14.90 -14.36
C LEU A 251 -11.28 -14.82 -15.88
N HIS A 252 -12.19 -14.16 -16.60
CA HIS A 252 -12.05 -13.89 -18.01
C HIS A 252 -11.28 -12.59 -18.21
N ASN A 253 -10.27 -12.63 -19.09
CA ASN A 253 -9.42 -11.47 -19.34
C ASN A 253 -10.05 -10.46 -20.30
N ASN A 254 -11.13 -10.85 -20.99
CA ASN A 254 -11.84 -10.02 -21.95
C ASN A 254 -13.35 -10.11 -21.72
N ASP A 255 -14.05 -9.02 -22.00
CA ASP A 255 -15.52 -8.98 -22.01
C ASP A 255 -16.10 -9.64 -23.27
N ALA A 256 -17.43 -9.64 -23.39
CA ALA A 256 -18.14 -10.22 -24.54
C ALA A 256 -17.81 -9.51 -25.88
N GLU A 257 -17.24 -8.31 -25.82
CA GLU A 257 -16.88 -7.47 -26.96
C GLU A 257 -15.38 -7.59 -27.31
N GLY A 258 -14.62 -8.37 -26.53
CA GLY A 258 -13.19 -8.60 -26.71
C GLY A 258 -12.29 -7.55 -26.06
N ASN A 259 -12.84 -6.60 -25.30
CA ASN A 259 -12.03 -5.61 -24.57
C ASN A 259 -11.45 -6.23 -23.30
N LYS A 260 -10.22 -5.85 -22.96
CA LYS A 260 -9.54 -6.36 -21.77
C LYS A 260 -10.24 -5.90 -20.49
N ILE A 261 -10.65 -6.84 -19.65
CA ILE A 261 -11.21 -6.55 -18.32
C ILE A 261 -10.06 -6.25 -17.37
N ILE A 262 -10.04 -5.02 -16.87
CA ILE A 262 -9.09 -4.56 -15.87
C ILE A 262 -9.85 -4.37 -14.56
N PRO A 263 -9.42 -5.03 -13.48
CA PRO A 263 -10.06 -4.85 -12.19
C PRO A 263 -9.83 -3.46 -11.62
N GLY A 264 -10.78 -3.00 -10.80
CA GLY A 264 -10.74 -1.69 -10.18
C GLY A 264 -11.77 -0.72 -10.74
N ARG A 265 -11.70 0.53 -10.27
CA ARG A 265 -12.54 1.66 -10.71
C ARG A 265 -11.68 2.91 -10.85
N PRO A 266 -12.06 3.86 -11.72
CA PRO A 266 -11.32 5.12 -11.87
C PRO A 266 -11.15 5.86 -10.55
N PHE A 267 -9.99 6.50 -10.38
CA PHE A 267 -9.75 7.35 -9.21
C PHE A 267 -10.70 8.55 -9.21
N SER A 268 -11.35 8.79 -8.07
CA SER A 268 -12.07 10.03 -7.78
C SER A 268 -12.03 10.28 -6.28
N ARG A 269 -11.68 11.50 -5.87
CA ARG A 269 -11.58 11.85 -4.45
C ARG A 269 -12.92 11.74 -3.73
N ASP A 270 -14.02 12.02 -4.43
CA ASP A 270 -15.38 11.94 -3.85
C ASP A 270 -15.77 10.50 -3.50
N VAL A 271 -15.25 9.53 -4.26
CA VAL A 271 -15.49 8.10 -3.99
C VAL A 271 -14.92 7.69 -2.63
N LEU A 272 -13.84 8.32 -2.15
CA LEU A 272 -13.30 8.08 -0.81
C LEU A 272 -14.19 8.62 0.31
N LEU A 273 -15.05 9.58 0.01
CA LEU A 273 -15.98 10.21 0.95
C LEU A 273 -17.34 9.52 0.98
N ASP A 274 -17.65 8.68 -0.01
CA ASP A 274 -18.88 7.92 -0.08
C ASP A 274 -19.00 6.91 1.08
N GLU A 275 -20.20 6.80 1.66
CA GLU A 275 -20.46 5.94 2.82
C GLU A 275 -20.23 4.46 2.51
N SER A 276 -20.44 4.02 1.25
CA SER A 276 -20.16 2.64 0.88
C SER A 276 -18.66 2.35 0.89
N THR A 277 -17.86 3.30 0.43
CA THR A 277 -16.40 3.22 0.46
C THR A 277 -15.86 3.36 1.89
N LYS A 278 -16.44 4.22 2.73
CA LYS A 278 -16.05 4.31 4.16
C LYS A 278 -16.20 2.97 4.88
N LYS A 279 -17.27 2.23 4.58
CA LYS A 279 -17.45 0.85 5.06
C LYS A 279 -16.40 -0.09 4.47
N LEU A 280 -16.08 0.05 3.18
CA LEU A 280 -15.04 -0.74 2.53
C LEU A 280 -13.67 -0.51 3.18
N ILE A 281 -13.28 0.73 3.50
CA ILE A 281 -11.92 1.04 3.98
C ILE A 281 -11.65 0.70 5.45
N ASN A 282 -12.59 0.04 6.14
CA ASN A 282 -12.46 -0.33 7.54
C ASN A 282 -11.30 -1.32 7.77
N ILE A 283 -10.45 -0.98 8.73
CA ILE A 283 -9.32 -1.81 9.15
C ILE A 283 -9.82 -3.00 9.97
N THR A 284 -10.89 -2.85 10.74
CA THR A 284 -11.51 -3.96 11.47
C THR A 284 -12.05 -5.01 10.50
N THR A 285 -11.93 -6.29 10.87
CA THR A 285 -12.53 -7.38 10.09
C THR A 285 -14.04 -7.23 10.03
N GLN A 286 -14.61 -7.38 8.85
CA GLN A 286 -16.05 -7.38 8.63
C GLN A 286 -16.51 -8.81 8.28
N THR A 287 -17.59 -9.29 8.89
CA THR A 287 -18.13 -10.63 8.63
C THR A 287 -19.56 -10.60 8.13
N LYS A 288 -20.20 -9.43 8.11
CA LYS A 288 -21.64 -9.32 7.83
C LYS A 288 -21.88 -8.71 6.45
N ALA A 289 -22.37 -9.52 5.53
CA ALA A 289 -22.87 -9.06 4.24
C ALA A 289 -24.33 -8.62 4.39
N THR A 290 -24.63 -7.36 4.07
CA THR A 290 -25.97 -6.78 4.22
C THR A 290 -26.58 -6.52 2.85
N PHE A 291 -27.84 -6.94 2.68
CA PHE A 291 -28.60 -6.84 1.45
C PHE A 291 -29.97 -6.25 1.75
N THR A 292 -30.49 -5.41 0.86
CA THR A 292 -31.94 -5.23 0.76
C THR A 292 -32.61 -6.55 0.35
N PRO A 293 -33.92 -6.74 0.61
CA PRO A 293 -34.62 -7.95 0.19
C PRO A 293 -34.49 -8.25 -1.31
N GLU A 294 -34.51 -7.20 -2.14
CA GLU A 294 -34.38 -7.30 -3.60
C GLU A 294 -32.95 -7.70 -4.01
N GLU A 295 -31.92 -7.05 -3.47
CA GLU A 295 -30.51 -7.41 -3.72
C GLU A 295 -30.23 -8.84 -3.28
N TYR A 296 -30.79 -9.29 -2.15
CA TYR A 296 -30.64 -10.66 -1.68
C TYR A 296 -31.23 -11.65 -2.68
N SER A 297 -32.45 -11.42 -3.15
CA SER A 297 -33.10 -12.26 -4.16
C SER A 297 -32.27 -12.34 -5.44
N GLN A 298 -31.71 -11.21 -5.91
CA GLN A 298 -30.83 -11.20 -7.09
C GLN A 298 -29.51 -11.94 -6.84
N PHE A 299 -28.94 -11.81 -5.64
CA PHE A 299 -27.70 -12.49 -5.26
C PHE A 299 -27.87 -14.01 -5.24
N VAL A 300 -28.88 -14.52 -4.54
CA VAL A 300 -29.10 -15.98 -4.45
C VAL A 300 -29.56 -16.60 -5.77
N ALA A 301 -30.22 -15.82 -6.65
CA ALA A 301 -30.60 -16.29 -7.99
C ALA A 301 -29.40 -16.66 -8.87
N LYS A 302 -28.20 -16.12 -8.59
CA LYS A 302 -26.95 -16.53 -9.26
C LYS A 302 -26.50 -17.94 -8.87
N TYR A 303 -26.94 -18.42 -7.70
CA TYR A 303 -26.44 -19.63 -7.06
C TYR A 303 -27.59 -20.48 -6.49
N PRO A 304 -28.55 -20.94 -7.32
CA PRO A 304 -29.76 -21.63 -6.85
C PRO A 304 -29.45 -22.88 -6.03
N ASP A 305 -28.40 -23.62 -6.40
CA ASP A 305 -27.98 -24.86 -5.71
C ASP A 305 -27.35 -24.61 -4.32
N LYS A 306 -27.15 -23.35 -3.93
CA LYS A 306 -26.53 -22.95 -2.66
C LYS A 306 -27.49 -22.25 -1.70
N LEU A 307 -28.77 -22.18 -2.06
CA LEU A 307 -29.79 -21.47 -1.29
C LEU A 307 -29.89 -21.95 0.16
N GLU A 308 -29.83 -23.26 0.40
CA GLU A 308 -29.88 -23.83 1.76
C GLU A 308 -28.75 -23.30 2.66
N VAL A 309 -27.55 -23.15 2.12
CA VAL A 309 -26.40 -22.62 2.87
C VAL A 309 -26.60 -21.14 3.19
N PHE A 310 -27.06 -20.34 2.23
CA PHE A 310 -27.34 -18.91 2.47
C PHE A 310 -28.45 -18.70 3.51
N GLU A 311 -29.55 -19.48 3.44
CA GLU A 311 -30.62 -19.41 4.44
C GLU A 311 -30.15 -19.87 5.82
N SER A 312 -29.17 -20.78 5.92
CA SER A 312 -28.63 -21.25 7.21
C SER A 312 -27.85 -20.18 7.99
N ILE A 313 -27.25 -19.21 7.28
CA ILE A 313 -26.47 -18.11 7.87
C ILE A 313 -27.21 -16.77 7.84
N LYS A 314 -28.49 -16.80 7.43
CA LYS A 314 -29.32 -15.62 7.25
C LYS A 314 -29.93 -15.16 8.55
N THR A 315 -29.86 -13.86 8.76
CA THR A 315 -30.58 -13.13 9.79
C THR A 315 -31.26 -11.92 9.17
N VAL A 316 -32.31 -11.40 9.82
CA VAL A 316 -32.98 -10.17 9.39
C VAL A 316 -32.77 -9.12 10.48
N VAL A 317 -32.20 -7.99 10.09
CA VAL A 317 -31.91 -6.87 10.98
C VAL A 317 -32.38 -5.60 10.30
N ASP A 318 -33.26 -4.85 10.98
CA ASP A 318 -33.82 -3.58 10.49
C ASP A 318 -34.42 -3.66 9.06
N GLY A 319 -35.08 -4.78 8.75
CA GLY A 319 -35.70 -5.03 7.44
C GLY A 319 -34.72 -5.43 6.32
N ASN A 320 -33.42 -5.48 6.61
CA ASN A 320 -32.39 -5.96 5.68
C ASN A 320 -32.01 -7.42 5.98
N VAL A 321 -31.61 -8.13 4.92
CA VAL A 321 -31.07 -9.49 5.02
C VAL A 321 -29.58 -9.39 5.33
N VAL A 322 -29.13 -10.08 6.38
CA VAL A 322 -27.74 -10.11 6.82
C VAL A 322 -27.23 -11.54 6.82
N LEU A 323 -26.16 -11.80 6.08
CA LEU A 323 -25.45 -13.08 6.06
C LEU A 323 -24.13 -12.93 6.83
N ASP A 324 -23.91 -13.77 7.84
CA ASP A 324 -22.67 -13.75 8.64
C ASP A 324 -21.66 -14.81 8.14
N VAL A 325 -20.47 -14.37 7.76
CA VAL A 325 -19.37 -15.21 7.26
C VAL A 325 -18.22 -15.40 8.24
N GLU A 326 -18.49 -15.27 9.54
CA GLU A 326 -17.47 -15.45 10.59
C GLU A 326 -16.66 -16.75 10.42
N ASN A 327 -17.31 -17.85 10.05
CA ASN A 327 -16.65 -19.14 9.76
C ASN A 327 -16.27 -19.30 8.28
N LYS A 328 -15.35 -18.44 7.80
CA LYS A 328 -14.89 -18.38 6.40
C LYS A 328 -14.50 -19.75 5.83
N ALA A 329 -13.71 -20.54 6.56
CA ALA A 329 -13.21 -21.84 6.08
C ALA A 329 -14.32 -22.87 5.87
N LYS A 330 -15.31 -22.92 6.78
CA LYS A 330 -16.48 -23.80 6.62
C LYS A 330 -17.32 -23.37 5.43
N LEU A 331 -17.62 -22.08 5.33
CA LEU A 331 -18.47 -21.55 4.27
C LEU A 331 -17.83 -21.69 2.89
N GLN A 332 -16.53 -21.46 2.76
CA GLN A 332 -15.81 -21.70 1.51
C GLN A 332 -15.93 -23.17 1.05
N LYS A 333 -15.92 -24.13 1.99
CA LYS A 333 -16.08 -25.56 1.68
C LYS A 333 -17.51 -25.91 1.24
N GLU A 334 -18.52 -25.30 1.85
CA GLU A 334 -19.95 -25.58 1.55
C GLU A 334 -20.43 -24.87 0.28
N LEU A 335 -20.04 -23.61 0.10
CA LEU A 335 -20.41 -22.78 -1.04
C LEU A 335 -19.55 -23.04 -2.27
N GLY A 336 -18.30 -23.49 -2.09
CA GLY A 336 -17.29 -23.49 -3.14
C GLY A 336 -16.65 -22.10 -3.29
N LEU A 337 -15.57 -22.02 -4.08
CA LEU A 337 -14.74 -20.82 -4.14
C LEU A 337 -15.49 -19.58 -4.63
N ILE A 338 -16.17 -19.66 -5.77
CA ILE A 338 -16.79 -18.50 -6.43
C ILE A 338 -17.94 -17.90 -5.60
N PRO A 339 -18.96 -18.66 -5.16
CA PRO A 339 -20.07 -18.08 -4.40
C PRO A 339 -19.62 -17.57 -3.03
N PHE A 340 -18.61 -18.22 -2.43
CA PHE A 340 -18.00 -17.74 -1.19
C PHE A 340 -17.27 -16.41 -1.38
N GLU A 341 -16.44 -16.27 -2.42
CA GLU A 341 -15.74 -15.02 -2.68
C GLU A 341 -16.71 -13.87 -2.97
N ASP A 342 -17.78 -14.12 -3.73
CA ASP A 342 -18.81 -13.13 -3.99
C ASP A 342 -19.53 -12.72 -2.71
N LEU A 343 -19.86 -13.67 -1.83
CA LEU A 343 -20.46 -13.39 -0.53
C LEU A 343 -19.50 -12.61 0.38
N GLU A 344 -18.24 -13.03 0.46
CA GLU A 344 -17.20 -12.39 1.26
C GLU A 344 -17.00 -10.93 0.81
N ARG A 345 -17.04 -10.65 -0.50
CA ARG A 345 -16.97 -9.27 -1.03
C ARG A 345 -18.13 -8.40 -0.54
N MET A 346 -19.33 -8.97 -0.37
CA MET A 346 -20.49 -8.24 0.13
C MET A 346 -20.36 -7.83 1.61
N THR A 347 -19.45 -8.45 2.37
CA THR A 347 -19.08 -7.97 3.72
C THR A 347 -18.27 -6.68 3.69
N ARG A 348 -17.68 -6.35 2.53
CA ARG A 348 -16.72 -5.27 2.35
C ARG A 348 -15.48 -5.41 3.23
N ASP A 349 -15.18 -6.62 3.70
CA ASP A 349 -13.95 -6.91 4.42
C ASP A 349 -12.75 -6.80 3.48
N ILE A 350 -11.80 -5.96 3.87
CA ILE A 350 -10.57 -5.83 3.12
C ILE A 350 -9.64 -6.98 3.49
N LYS A 351 -8.96 -7.50 2.48
CA LYS A 351 -7.91 -8.50 2.67
C LYS A 351 -6.78 -7.95 3.52
N TYR A 352 -6.31 -8.73 4.49
CA TYR A 352 -5.24 -8.35 5.42
C TYR A 352 -4.01 -7.73 4.73
N LYS A 353 -3.65 -8.24 3.53
CA LYS A 353 -2.57 -7.70 2.72
C LYS A 353 -2.65 -6.19 2.48
N PHE A 354 -3.85 -5.61 2.38
CA PHE A 354 -4.03 -4.16 2.19
C PHE A 354 -4.22 -3.38 3.48
N LYS A 355 -4.12 -4.00 4.66
CA LYS A 355 -4.30 -3.34 5.97
C LYS A 355 -2.99 -3.15 6.74
N VAL A 356 -1.86 -3.68 6.27
CA VAL A 356 -0.64 -3.80 7.08
C VAL A 356 -0.08 -2.43 7.49
N ALA A 357 0.14 -1.54 6.53
CA ALA A 357 0.61 -0.19 6.82
C ALA A 357 -0.44 0.63 7.57
N ARG A 358 -1.73 0.45 7.24
CA ARG A 358 -2.85 1.09 7.96
C ARG A 358 -2.90 0.71 9.45
N ILE A 359 -2.74 -0.58 9.79
CA ILE A 359 -2.65 -1.07 11.18
C ILE A 359 -1.40 -0.51 11.87
N GLY A 360 -0.25 -0.50 11.19
CA GLY A 360 0.96 0.10 11.73
C GLY A 360 0.79 1.59 12.05
N MET A 361 0.04 2.33 11.23
CA MET A 361 -0.28 3.73 11.46
C MET A 361 -1.11 3.94 12.74
N ASN A 362 -2.07 3.05 13.04
CA ASN A 362 -2.83 3.11 14.29
C ASN A 362 -1.91 3.06 15.53
N ALA A 363 -0.94 2.15 15.52
CA ALA A 363 0.05 2.02 16.59
C ALA A 363 0.93 3.26 16.69
N GLN A 364 1.40 3.78 15.55
CA GLN A 364 2.19 4.99 15.50
C GLN A 364 1.41 6.20 16.06
N SER A 365 0.14 6.37 15.70
CA SER A 365 -0.69 7.49 16.19
C SER A 365 -0.90 7.45 17.69
N VAL A 366 -1.23 6.27 18.25
CA VAL A 366 -1.39 6.10 19.70
C VAL A 366 -0.09 6.40 20.44
N ALA A 367 1.05 5.93 19.91
CA ALA A 367 2.36 6.24 20.47
C ALA A 367 2.67 7.75 20.46
N HIS A 368 2.37 8.46 19.36
CA HIS A 368 2.57 9.91 19.29
C HIS A 368 1.67 10.68 20.27
N ILE A 369 0.38 10.34 20.35
CA ILE A 369 -0.55 10.96 21.30
C ILE A 369 -0.06 10.76 22.74
N MET A 370 0.38 9.55 23.08
CA MET A 370 0.95 9.25 24.39
C MET A 370 2.21 10.07 24.69
N ILE A 371 3.15 10.18 23.73
CA ILE A 371 4.36 11.00 23.90
C ILE A 371 4.00 12.46 24.13
N ILE A 372 3.06 13.01 23.36
CA ILE A 372 2.55 14.38 23.54
C ILE A 372 1.99 14.55 24.95
N LEU A 373 1.16 13.61 25.43
CA LEU A 373 0.60 13.64 26.78
C LEU A 373 1.70 13.60 27.86
N PHE A 374 2.73 12.77 27.69
CA PHE A 374 3.87 12.73 28.62
C PHE A 374 4.66 14.04 28.63
N ILE A 375 4.88 14.66 27.48
CA ILE A 375 5.54 15.97 27.39
C ILE A 375 4.70 17.03 28.11
N LEU A 376 3.38 17.06 27.88
CA LEU A 376 2.47 18.00 28.55
C LEU A 376 2.46 17.81 30.07
N LEU A 377 2.31 16.57 30.55
CA LEU A 377 2.33 16.26 31.98
C LEU A 377 3.67 16.61 32.63
N GLY A 378 4.78 16.31 31.93
CA GLY A 378 6.13 16.66 32.37
C GLY A 378 6.30 18.19 32.51
N ASN A 379 5.86 18.95 31.51
CA ASN A 379 5.92 20.41 31.52
C ASN A 379 5.03 21.02 32.61
N ILE A 380 3.79 20.52 32.78
CA ILE A 380 2.90 20.98 33.86
C ILE A 380 3.54 20.71 35.23
N GLY A 381 4.08 19.51 35.45
CA GLY A 381 4.78 19.15 36.68
C GLY A 381 5.97 20.07 36.97
N TYR A 382 6.76 20.38 35.94
CA TYR A 382 7.89 21.32 36.03
C TYR A 382 7.43 22.72 36.46
N PHE A 383 6.39 23.29 35.83
CA PHE A 383 5.91 24.63 36.18
C PHE A 383 5.28 24.69 37.58
N ILE A 384 4.58 23.64 38.02
CA ILE A 384 4.04 23.57 39.38
C ILE A 384 5.17 23.54 40.42
N GLN A 385 6.23 22.76 40.19
CA GLN A 385 7.39 22.75 41.09
C GLN A 385 8.08 24.10 41.13
N LYS A 386 8.32 24.72 39.97
CA LYS A 386 8.93 26.05 39.87
C LYS A 386 8.10 27.11 40.62
N ALA A 387 6.77 27.07 40.50
CA ALA A 387 5.87 27.97 41.21
C ALA A 387 5.86 27.75 42.73
N LYS A 388 6.02 26.51 43.20
CA LYS A 388 6.19 26.21 44.63
C LYS A 388 7.55 26.67 45.15
N ALA A 389 8.62 26.45 44.38
CA ALA A 389 9.98 26.82 44.75
C ALA A 389 10.20 28.35 44.80
N GLY A 390 9.45 29.14 44.02
CA GLY A 390 9.47 30.60 44.10
C GLY A 390 8.54 31.22 45.16
N LYS A 391 7.79 30.40 45.90
CA LYS A 391 6.94 30.84 47.04
C LYS A 391 7.57 30.58 48.40
N ASN A 392 8.62 29.76 48.44
CA ASN A 392 9.53 29.62 49.58
C ASN A 392 10.76 30.48 49.34
#